data_AF-A0A353A390-F1
#
_entry.id   AF-A0A353A390-F1
#
_cell.length_a   1.000
_cell.length_b   1.000
_cell.length_c   1.000
_cell.angle_alpha   90.00
_cell.angle_beta   90.00
_cell.angle_gamma   90.00
#
_symmetry.space_group_name_H-M   'P 1'
#
loop_
_entity.id
_entity.type
_entity.pdbx_description
1 polymer ?
#
loop_
_entity_poly.entity_id
_entity_poly.type
_entity_poly.pdbx_seq_one_letter_code
_entity_poly.pdbx_strand_id
1 'polypeptide(L)'
;RLPLTTLKLHQLQVIRGTELARQYAAHPWPTPTAEEYVDLVLEYISRLPSTLVLERFVSQSPSEYVIAPRWGLKNHEFAALVRKRMNRHPTDMPNAQGHG
;
A
#
# COMPACT_ATOMS: atom_id res chain seq x y z
N ARG A 1 6.14 24.27 -11.36
CA ARG A 1 6.11 22.79 -11.56
C ARG A 1 7.34 22.24 -10.85
N LEU A 2 7.21 21.29 -9.91
CA LEU A 2 8.36 20.74 -9.19
C LEU A 2 9.12 19.75 -10.09
N PRO A 3 10.46 19.78 -10.17
CA PRO A 3 11.25 18.85 -10.98
C PRO A 3 11.39 17.50 -10.27
N LEU A 4 10.28 16.78 -10.11
CA LEU A 4 10.27 15.45 -9.51
C LEU A 4 10.65 14.41 -10.56
N THR A 5 11.73 13.67 -10.32
CA THR A 5 12.20 12.58 -11.20
C THR A 5 11.91 11.20 -10.63
N THR A 6 11.76 11.12 -9.31
CA THR A 6 11.65 9.86 -8.56
C THR A 6 10.56 9.99 -7.52
N LEU A 7 9.78 8.91 -7.36
CA LEU A 7 8.82 8.79 -6.29
C LEU A 7 9.11 7.54 -5.45
N LYS A 8 9.22 7.74 -4.13
CA LYS A 8 9.32 6.65 -3.14
C LYS A 8 7.98 6.47 -2.45
N LEU A 9 7.45 5.25 -2.48
CA LEU A 9 6.15 4.93 -1.92
C LEU A 9 6.28 3.73 -0.95
N HIS A 10 5.66 3.86 0.21
CA HIS A 10 5.62 2.82 1.23
C HIS A 10 4.23 2.76 1.85
N GLN A 11 3.80 1.57 2.22
CA GLN A 11 2.55 1.40 2.94
C GLN A 11 2.70 1.94 4.36
N LEU A 12 1.61 2.50 4.90
CA LEU A 12 1.57 2.87 6.30
C LEU A 12 1.66 1.62 7.17
N GLN A 13 2.61 1.61 8.10
CA GLN A 13 2.71 0.57 9.13
C GLN A 13 2.68 1.22 10.50
N VAL A 14 1.83 0.70 11.37
CA VAL A 14 1.85 0.95 12.81
C VAL A 14 2.93 0.06 13.40
N ILE A 15 4.02 0.68 13.88
CA ILE A 15 5.21 -0.03 14.37
C ILE A 15 5.30 0.10 15.90
N ARG A 16 5.55 -1.01 16.59
CA ARG A 16 5.76 -1.09 18.04
C ARG A 16 6.82 -0.08 18.48
N GLY A 17 6.52 0.65 19.56
CA GLY A 17 7.43 1.65 20.12
C GLY A 17 7.38 3.01 19.42
N THR A 18 6.48 3.22 18.46
CA THR A 18 6.26 4.53 17.84
C THR A 18 5.09 5.28 18.49
N GLU A 19 5.07 6.60 18.32
CA GLU A 19 3.93 7.43 18.70
C GLU A 19 2.64 7.01 17.97
N LEU A 20 2.76 6.60 16.70
CA LEU A 20 1.63 6.08 15.93
C LEU A 20 1.04 4.80 16.56
N ALA A 21 1.87 3.94 17.14
CA ALA A 21 1.40 2.77 17.88
C ALA A 21 0.64 3.14 19.16
N ARG A 22 1.08 4.19 19.86
CA ARG A 22 0.36 4.72 21.03
C ARG A 22 -1.02 5.25 20.63
N GLN A 23 -1.08 6.00 19.53
CA GLN A 23 -2.34 6.53 18.99
C GLN A 23 -3.26 5.40 18.53
N TYR A 24 -2.72 4.41 17.81
CA TYR A 24 -3.47 3.25 17.35
C TYR A 24 -4.03 2.42 18.51
N ALA A 25 -3.26 2.24 19.58
CA ALA A 25 -3.73 1.52 20.77
C ALA A 25 -4.85 2.28 21.51
N ALA A 26 -4.78 3.61 21.55
CA ALA A 26 -5.79 4.45 22.18
C ALA A 26 -7.09 4.54 21.37
N HIS A 27 -6.97 4.59 20.04
CA HIS A 27 -8.12 4.67 19.13
C HIS A 27 -7.82 3.92 17.83
N PRO A 28 -8.07 2.60 17.77
CA PRO A 28 -7.77 1.80 16.59
C PRO A 28 -8.55 2.26 15.37
N TRP A 29 -7.88 2.30 14.21
CA TRP A 29 -8.51 2.56 12.91
C TRP A 29 -8.34 1.38 11.95
N PRO A 30 -9.22 1.22 10.95
CA PRO A 30 -9.05 0.20 9.93
C PRO A 30 -7.78 0.49 9.11
N THR A 31 -6.98 -0.56 8.89
CA THR A 31 -5.83 -0.51 7.98
C THR A 31 -6.11 -1.37 6.75
N PRO A 32 -5.67 -0.97 5.56
CA PRO A 32 -6.01 -1.68 4.32
C PRO A 32 -5.45 -3.11 4.32
N THR A 33 -6.21 -4.02 3.71
CA THR A 33 -5.72 -5.32 3.24
C THR A 33 -4.63 -5.13 2.17
N ALA A 34 -3.92 -6.20 1.84
CA ALA A 34 -2.90 -6.13 0.80
C ALA A 34 -3.52 -5.79 -0.57
N GLU A 35 -4.70 -6.36 -0.84
CA GLU A 35 -5.49 -6.15 -2.05
C GLU A 35 -5.97 -4.71 -2.17
N GLU A 36 -6.58 -4.14 -1.12
CA GLU A 36 -7.03 -2.74 -1.13
C GLU A 36 -5.84 -1.78 -1.31
N TYR A 37 -4.71 -2.08 -0.70
CA TYR A 37 -3.50 -1.28 -0.87
C TYR A 37 -2.94 -1.38 -2.30
N VAL A 38 -2.94 -2.56 -2.91
CA VAL A 38 -2.53 -2.74 -4.32
C VAL A 38 -3.43 -1.93 -5.25
N ASP A 39 -4.74 -1.95 -5.02
CA ASP A 39 -5.71 -1.19 -5.82
C ASP A 39 -5.45 0.31 -5.73
N LEU A 40 -5.26 0.83 -4.51
CA LEU A 40 -4.90 2.22 -4.27
C LEU A 40 -3.59 2.61 -4.97
N VAL A 41 -2.56 1.77 -4.88
CA VAL A 41 -1.25 2.03 -5.50
C VAL A 41 -1.37 2.06 -7.02
N LEU A 42 -2.07 1.11 -7.63
CA LEU A 42 -2.26 1.07 -9.08
C LEU A 42 -3.07 2.26 -9.58
N GLU A 43 -4.14 2.64 -8.87
CA GLU A 43 -4.92 3.84 -9.18
C GLU A 43 -4.02 5.09 -9.11
N TYR A 44 -3.22 5.23 -8.04
CA TYR A 44 -2.33 6.35 -7.87
C TYR A 44 -1.28 6.45 -8.99
N ILE A 45 -0.63 5.33 -9.34
CA ILE A 45 0.39 5.26 -10.41
C ILE A 45 -0.21 5.60 -11.77
N SER A 46 -1.45 5.19 -12.05
CA SER A 46 -2.11 5.47 -13.33
C SER A 46 -2.26 6.98 -13.61
N ARG A 47 -2.21 7.81 -12.56
CA ARG A 47 -2.32 9.27 -12.62
C ARG A 47 -0.96 9.97 -12.67
N LEU A 48 0.14 9.24 -12.49
CA LEU A 48 1.49 9.80 -12.49
C LEU A 48 1.99 10.06 -13.92
N PRO A 49 2.79 11.12 -14.15
CA PRO A 49 3.52 11.28 -15.40
C PRO A 49 4.37 10.05 -15.71
N SER A 50 4.34 9.57 -16.95
CA SER A 50 5.14 8.42 -17.42
C SER A 50 6.65 8.62 -17.30
N THR A 51 7.09 9.86 -17.04
CA THR A 51 8.49 10.25 -16.84
C THR A 51 9.00 9.99 -15.42
N LEU A 52 8.14 9.62 -14.46
CA LEU A 52 8.55 9.33 -13.08
C LEU A 52 9.02 7.88 -12.93
N VAL A 53 10.19 7.70 -12.33
CA VAL A 53 10.69 6.38 -11.94
C VAL A 53 10.15 6.00 -10.56
N LEU A 54 9.54 4.83 -10.47
CA LEU A 54 9.00 4.25 -9.23
C LEU A 54 9.98 3.22 -8.68
N GLU A 55 10.52 3.44 -7.49
CA GLU A 55 11.55 2.56 -6.92
C GLU A 55 10.99 1.38 -6.12
N ARG A 56 9.91 1.57 -5.35
CA ARG A 56 9.31 0.52 -4.51
C ARG A 56 7.89 0.88 -4.07
N PHE A 57 7.04 -0.13 -3.85
CA PHE A 57 5.65 0.03 -3.38
C PHE A 57 5.37 -0.59 -2.02
N VAL A 58 6.25 -1.48 -1.52
CA VAL A 58 6.11 -2.14 -0.21
C VAL A 58 7.45 -2.15 0.51
N SER A 59 7.43 -1.96 1.83
CA SER A 59 8.59 -2.17 2.70
C SER A 59 8.28 -3.26 3.72
N GLN A 60 9.20 -4.18 3.99
CA GLN A 60 9.02 -5.13 5.08
C GLN A 60 9.80 -4.66 6.30
N SER A 61 9.08 -4.14 7.30
CA SER A 61 9.60 -4.05 8.67
C SER A 61 9.60 -5.44 9.30
N PRO A 62 10.51 -5.74 10.26
CA PRO A 62 10.50 -7.02 10.94
C PRO A 62 9.13 -7.28 11.60
N SER A 63 8.58 -8.46 11.35
CA SER A 63 7.17 -8.79 11.63
C SER A 63 6.79 -8.72 13.11
N GLU A 64 7.76 -8.87 14.00
CA GLU A 64 7.64 -8.76 15.46
C GLU A 64 7.34 -7.33 15.93
N TYR A 65 7.71 -6.33 15.12
CA TYR A 65 7.45 -4.92 15.40
C TYR A 65 6.19 -4.39 14.71
N VAL A 66 5.67 -5.06 13.67
CA VAL A 66 4.47 -4.59 12.96
C VAL A 66 3.21 -4.87 13.77
N ILE A 67 2.49 -3.83 14.19
CA ILE A 67 1.19 -3.93 14.84
C ILE A 67 0.08 -4.06 13.80
N ALA A 68 0.08 -3.19 12.78
CA ALA A 68 -0.87 -3.20 11.67
C ALA A 68 -0.30 -2.48 10.42
N PRO A 69 -0.76 -2.77 9.19
CA PRO A 69 -1.49 -3.98 8.83
C PRO A 69 -0.58 -5.21 8.89
N ARG A 70 -1.13 -6.36 9.28
CA ARG A 70 -0.42 -7.65 9.28
C ARG A 70 -0.88 -8.51 8.11
N TRP A 71 -0.36 -8.22 6.92
CA TRP A 71 -0.73 -8.97 5.71
C TRP A 71 -0.23 -10.42 5.71
N GLY A 72 0.82 -10.73 6.47
CA GLY A 72 1.43 -12.07 6.46
C GLY A 72 2.13 -12.45 5.15
N LEU A 73 2.23 -11.52 4.19
CA LEU A 73 2.83 -11.76 2.88
C LEU A 73 4.33 -11.52 2.89
N LYS A 74 5.06 -12.40 2.20
CA LYS A 74 6.44 -12.18 1.77
C LYS A 74 6.48 -11.22 0.59
N ASN A 75 7.61 -10.52 0.39
CA ASN A 75 7.77 -9.58 -0.73
C ASN A 75 7.42 -10.16 -2.10
N HIS A 76 7.76 -11.42 -2.37
CA HIS A 76 7.46 -12.06 -3.66
C HIS A 76 5.97 -12.37 -3.85
N GLU A 77 5.24 -12.67 -2.77
CA GLU A 77 3.80 -12.90 -2.79
C GLU A 77 3.06 -11.59 -3.04
N PHE A 78 3.47 -10.50 -2.38
CA PHE A 78 2.96 -9.16 -2.66
C PHE A 78 3.23 -8.74 -4.12
N ALA A 79 4.44 -8.98 -4.63
CA ALA A 79 4.76 -8.69 -6.03
C ALA A 79 3.92 -9.53 -7.01
N ALA A 80 3.61 -10.79 -6.66
CA ALA A 80 2.70 -11.63 -7.44
C ALA A 80 1.27 -11.09 -7.43
N LEU A 81 0.79 -10.59 -6.28
CA LEU A 81 -0.50 -9.95 -6.16
C LEU A 81 -0.61 -8.71 -7.06
N VAL A 82 0.41 -7.84 -7.05
CA VAL A 82 0.48 -6.66 -7.94
C VAL A 82 0.41 -7.09 -9.42
N ARG A 83 1.24 -8.05 -9.84
CA ARG A 83 1.23 -8.55 -11.24
C ARG A 83 -0.13 -9.12 -11.63
N LYS A 84 -0.72 -9.93 -10.75
CA LYS A 84 -2.05 -10.51 -10.96
C LYS A 84 -3.09 -9.40 -11.14
N ARG A 85 -3.00 -8.31 -10.38
CA ARG A 85 -3.93 -7.19 -10.46
C ARG A 85 -3.75 -6.35 -11.72
N MET A 86 -2.51 -6.12 -12.15
CA MET A 86 -2.19 -5.43 -13.41
C MET A 86 -2.66 -6.20 -14.66
N ASN A 87 -2.67 -7.54 -14.59
CA ASN A 87 -3.17 -8.38 -15.69
C ASN A 87 -4.70 -8.40 -15.79
N ARG A 88 -5.43 -7.92 -14.76
CA ARG A 88 -6.86 -7.62 -14.89
C ARG A 88 -7.00 -6.22 -15.50
N HIS A 89 -7.88 -6.08 -16.50
CA HIS A 89 -8.09 -4.78 -17.13
C HIS A 89 -8.69 -3.78 -16.12
N PRO A 90 -8.37 -2.47 -16.21
CA PRO A 90 -8.92 -1.46 -15.31
C PRO A 90 -10.46 -1.43 -15.27
N THR A 91 -11.12 -1.83 -16.35
CA THR A 91 -12.58 -1.94 -16.47
C THR A 91 -13.19 -3.06 -15.61
N ASP A 92 -12.37 -3.99 -15.10
CA ASP A 92 -12.80 -5.12 -14.27
C ASP A 92 -12.64 -4.84 -12.76
N MET A 93 -12.29 -3.60 -12.38
CA MET A 93 -12.30 -3.19 -10.97
C MET A 93 -13.76 -2.96 -10.57
N PRO A 94 -14.33 -3.70 -9.60
CA PRO A 94 -15.62 -3.29 -9.05
C PRO A 94 -15.46 -1.87 -8.52
N ASN A 95 -16.36 -0.96 -8.93
CA ASN A 95 -16.47 0.36 -8.32
C ASN A 95 -16.41 0.14 -6.81
N ALA A 96 -15.49 0.83 -6.12
CA ALA A 96 -15.43 0.86 -4.67
C ALA A 96 -16.75 1.46 -4.16
N GLN A 97 -17.78 0.61 -4.05
CA GLN A 97 -19.07 0.94 -3.47
C GLN A 97 -19.12 0.37 -2.06
N GLY A 98 -19.43 1.26 -1.12
CA GLY A 98 -19.75 0.99 0.28
C GLY A 98 -18.53 1.13 1.19
N HIS A 99 -18.61 1.99 2.21
CA HIS A 99 -19.17 1.63 3.51
C HIS A 99 -19.77 2.90 4.15
N GLY A 100 -21.08 2.87 4.38
CA GLY A 100 -21.78 3.71 5.35
C GLY A 100 -22.11 2.89 6.58
#